data_AF-A0A6H1ZS92-F1
#
_entry.id   AF-A0A6H1ZS92-F1
#
_cell.length_a   1.000
_cell.length_b   1.000
_cell.length_c   1.000
_cell.angle_alpha   90.00
_cell.angle_beta   90.00
_cell.angle_gamma   90.00
#
_symmetry.space_group_name_H-M   'P 1'
#
loop_
_entity.id
_entity.type
_entity.pdbx_description
1 polymer ?
#
loop_
_entity_poly.entity_id
_entity_poly.type
_entity_poly.pdbx_seq_one_letter_code
_entity_poly.pdbx_strand_id
1 'polypeptide(L)'
;MDISAFPLFEAISAAATVATAGIAYKALRNWQSQERAKRQAEFLDQFLDATHAFVIEINKPIGSLRSAKMGMASHVETWADEDEEEKILNGAIAYIQKRAERTAGRMREALSALDPILIQMSSLLAKGQVFQFSHYVEAERSIHGLMHQANRLNSFLAVIDSPSWNWGHPEIRELLRKIMAIDPDEIKLSVGQHNSAMIAFVRDRYEDIYGKPRSRPKRSGWWPLRWRRGTARTKELG
;
A
#
# COMPACT_ATOMS: atom_id res chain seq x y z
N MET A 1 73.25 2.51 -41.44
CA MET A 1 72.68 3.33 -40.35
C MET A 1 71.19 3.34 -40.58
N ASP A 2 70.44 2.58 -39.78
CA ASP A 2 68.99 2.74 -39.61
C ASP A 2 68.59 1.90 -38.40
N ILE A 3 68.78 2.46 -37.20
CA ILE A 3 68.40 1.84 -35.93
C ILE A 3 67.75 2.96 -35.10
N SER A 4 66.45 3.18 -35.31
CA SER A 4 65.62 3.97 -34.38
C SER A 4 64.10 3.88 -34.60
N ALA A 5 63.59 3.27 -35.68
CA ALA A 5 62.15 3.25 -35.96
C ALA A 5 61.35 2.12 -35.26
N PHE A 6 61.99 1.03 -34.84
CA PHE A 6 61.34 -0.12 -34.19
C PHE A 6 60.69 0.14 -32.81
N PRO A 7 61.30 0.90 -31.86
CA PRO A 7 60.71 1.08 -30.52
C PRO A 7 59.44 1.95 -30.53
N LEU A 8 59.27 2.83 -31.52
CA LEU A 8 58.11 3.70 -31.62
C LEU A 8 56.85 2.92 -32.04
N PHE A 9 56.98 2.00 -33.00
CA PHE A 9 55.84 1.19 -33.46
C PHE A 9 55.33 0.24 -32.37
N GLU A 10 56.23 -0.40 -31.64
CA GLU A 10 55.89 -1.25 -30.49
C GLU A 10 55.24 -0.44 -29.34
N ALA A 11 55.73 0.78 -29.09
CA ALA A 11 55.12 1.67 -28.11
C ALA A 11 53.70 2.10 -28.53
N ILE A 12 53.47 2.40 -29.81
CA ILE A 12 52.15 2.77 -30.34
C ILE A 12 51.18 1.58 -30.29
N SER A 13 51.62 0.37 -30.65
CA SER A 13 50.76 -0.82 -30.60
C SER A 13 50.37 -1.18 -29.17
N ALA A 14 51.31 -1.12 -28.22
CA ALA A 14 51.04 -1.30 -26.80
C ALA A 14 50.06 -0.23 -26.27
N ALA A 15 50.24 1.03 -26.65
CA ALA A 15 49.33 2.12 -26.29
C ALA A 15 47.90 1.90 -26.84
N ALA A 16 47.77 1.40 -28.08
CA ALA A 16 46.48 1.08 -28.68
C ALA A 16 45.75 -0.06 -27.93
N THR A 17 46.46 -1.09 -27.48
CA THR A 17 45.88 -2.17 -26.67
C THR A 17 45.38 -1.66 -25.31
N VAL A 18 46.17 -0.82 -24.64
CA VAL A 18 45.77 -0.21 -23.35
C VAL A 18 44.56 0.72 -23.53
N ALA A 19 44.55 1.54 -24.58
CA ALA A 19 43.40 2.39 -24.91
C ALA A 19 42.14 1.57 -25.18
N THR A 20 42.26 0.47 -25.93
CA THR A 20 41.16 -0.46 -26.22
C THR A 20 40.63 -1.09 -24.93
N ALA A 21 41.50 -1.57 -24.05
CA ALA A 21 41.11 -2.10 -22.75
C ALA A 21 40.40 -1.05 -21.89
N GLY A 22 40.86 0.21 -21.91
CA GLY A 22 40.22 1.32 -21.23
C GLY A 22 38.80 1.62 -21.74
N ILE A 23 38.60 1.59 -23.06
CA ILE A 23 37.28 1.76 -23.68
C ILE A 23 36.36 0.59 -23.32
N ALA A 24 36.85 -0.65 -23.43
CA ALA A 24 36.09 -1.85 -23.08
C ALA A 24 35.67 -1.84 -21.60
N TYR A 25 36.55 -1.44 -20.70
CA TYR A 25 36.24 -1.30 -19.28
C TYR A 25 35.16 -0.24 -19.02
N LYS A 26 35.24 0.93 -19.67
CA LYS A 26 34.20 1.97 -19.58
C LYS A 26 32.86 1.48 -20.12
N ALA A 27 32.87 0.79 -21.26
CA ALA A 27 31.67 0.20 -21.86
C ALA A 27 31.03 -0.83 -20.92
N LEU A 28 31.83 -1.72 -20.33
CA LEU A 28 31.35 -2.73 -19.37
C LEU A 28 30.71 -2.09 -18.14
N ARG A 29 31.38 -1.09 -17.55
CA ARG A 29 30.85 -0.38 -16.38
C ARG A 29 29.56 0.37 -16.69
N ASN A 30 29.47 0.99 -17.87
CA ASN A 30 28.26 1.65 -18.32
C ASN A 30 27.12 0.64 -18.55
N TRP A 31 27.41 -0.49 -19.18
CA TRP A 31 26.44 -1.58 -19.39
C TRP A 31 25.89 -2.12 -18.06
N GLN A 32 26.76 -2.40 -17.08
CA GLN A 32 26.32 -2.83 -15.74
C GLN A 32 25.42 -1.80 -15.04
N SER A 33 25.74 -0.51 -15.18
CA SER A 33 24.90 0.56 -14.63
C SER A 33 23.52 0.61 -15.30
N GLN A 34 23.47 0.44 -16.63
CA GLN A 34 22.21 0.41 -17.38
C GLN A 34 21.38 -0.82 -17.02
N GLU A 35 22.01 -1.98 -16.87
CA GLU A 35 21.32 -3.21 -16.47
C GLU A 35 20.74 -3.09 -15.06
N ARG A 36 21.49 -2.50 -14.11
CA ARG A 36 20.99 -2.22 -12.76
C ARG A 36 19.80 -1.26 -12.79
N ALA A 37 19.89 -0.16 -13.53
CA ALA A 37 18.81 0.81 -13.72
C ALA A 37 17.55 0.15 -14.29
N LYS A 38 17.71 -0.70 -15.30
CA LYS A 38 16.60 -1.46 -15.91
C LYS A 38 15.92 -2.39 -14.90
N ARG A 39 16.68 -3.18 -14.14
CA ARG A 39 16.13 -4.07 -13.10
C ARG A 39 15.40 -3.30 -12.00
N GLN A 40 15.90 -2.12 -11.64
CA GLN A 40 15.24 -1.24 -10.67
C GLN A 40 13.91 -0.69 -11.21
N ALA A 41 13.87 -0.25 -12.47
CA ALA A 41 12.65 0.22 -13.13
C ALA A 41 11.60 -0.91 -13.22
N GLU A 42 11.98 -2.08 -13.71
CA GLU A 42 11.10 -3.26 -13.79
C GLU A 42 10.53 -3.65 -12.42
N PHE A 43 11.32 -3.53 -11.36
CA PHE A 43 10.83 -3.74 -10.00
C PHE A 43 9.79 -2.69 -9.59
N LEU A 44 10.04 -1.41 -9.88
CA LEU A 44 9.12 -0.32 -9.53
C LEU A 44 7.78 -0.47 -10.27
N ASP A 45 7.80 -0.90 -11.53
CA ASP A 45 6.59 -1.21 -12.30
C ASP A 45 5.80 -2.34 -11.64
N GLN A 46 6.45 -3.48 -11.35
CA GLN A 46 5.79 -4.59 -10.65
C GLN A 46 5.19 -4.17 -9.31
N PHE A 47 5.87 -3.27 -8.59
CA PHE A 47 5.44 -2.81 -7.28
C PHE A 47 4.27 -1.83 -7.36
N LEU A 48 4.26 -0.96 -8.37
CA LEU A 48 3.15 -0.07 -8.65
C LEU A 48 1.91 -0.86 -9.13
N ASP A 49 2.10 -1.82 -10.04
CA ASP A 49 1.03 -2.66 -10.58
C ASP A 49 0.34 -3.47 -9.48
N ALA A 50 1.11 -4.13 -8.61
CA ALA A 50 0.56 -4.86 -7.46
C ALA A 50 -0.20 -3.94 -6.50
N THR A 51 0.32 -2.74 -6.25
CA THR A 51 -0.34 -1.74 -5.40
C THR A 51 -1.66 -1.27 -6.02
N HIS A 52 -1.67 -1.00 -7.32
CA HIS A 52 -2.86 -0.56 -8.03
C HIS A 52 -3.92 -1.65 -8.10
N ALA A 53 -3.52 -2.90 -8.34
CA ALA A 53 -4.41 -4.06 -8.27
C ALA A 53 -5.08 -4.16 -6.90
N PHE A 54 -4.32 -3.99 -5.81
CA PHE A 54 -4.86 -3.95 -4.45
C PHE A 54 -5.90 -2.83 -4.28
N VAL A 55 -5.55 -1.61 -4.69
CA VAL A 55 -6.43 -0.42 -4.56
C VAL A 55 -7.75 -0.59 -5.30
N ILE A 56 -7.74 -1.26 -6.46
CA ILE A 56 -8.96 -1.58 -7.21
C ILE A 56 -9.79 -2.60 -6.42
N GLU A 57 -9.16 -3.70 -6.01
CA GLU A 57 -9.86 -4.88 -5.50
C GLU A 57 -10.38 -4.68 -4.07
N ILE A 58 -9.68 -3.90 -3.22
CA ILE A 58 -10.08 -3.62 -1.83
C ILE A 58 -11.42 -2.87 -1.72
N ASN A 59 -11.88 -2.21 -2.80
CA ASN A 59 -13.17 -1.53 -2.79
C ASN A 59 -14.35 -2.49 -2.61
N LYS A 60 -14.25 -3.74 -3.08
CA LYS A 60 -15.31 -4.74 -2.96
C LYS A 60 -15.59 -5.12 -1.49
N PRO A 61 -14.60 -5.51 -0.67
CA PRO A 61 -14.85 -5.78 0.74
C PRO A 61 -15.15 -4.50 1.55
N ILE A 62 -14.66 -3.31 1.18
CA ILE A 62 -15.10 -2.03 1.79
C ILE A 62 -16.61 -1.81 1.58
N GLY A 63 -17.10 -2.06 0.36
CA GLY A 63 -18.53 -2.00 0.05
C GLY A 63 -19.34 -3.01 0.87
N SER A 64 -18.84 -4.23 1.00
CA SER A 64 -19.45 -5.29 1.82
C SER A 64 -19.54 -4.89 3.30
N LEU A 65 -18.47 -4.32 3.86
CA LEU A 65 -18.45 -3.76 5.21
C LEU A 65 -19.54 -2.69 5.39
N ARG A 66 -19.65 -1.75 4.44
CA ARG A 66 -20.68 -0.70 4.50
C ARG A 66 -22.08 -1.28 4.52
N SER A 67 -22.38 -2.24 3.64
CA SER A 67 -23.67 -2.92 3.61
C SER A 67 -23.95 -3.71 4.89
N ALA A 68 -22.93 -4.36 5.47
CA ALA A 68 -23.04 -5.07 6.74
C ALA A 68 -23.41 -4.10 7.88
N LYS A 69 -22.71 -2.97 8.01
CA LYS A 69 -22.99 -1.96 9.03
C LYS A 69 -24.38 -1.35 8.89
N MET A 70 -24.86 -1.11 7.66
CA MET A 70 -26.25 -0.68 7.42
C MET A 70 -27.26 -1.74 7.89
N GLY A 71 -26.98 -3.02 7.63
CA GLY A 71 -27.81 -4.12 8.09
C GLY A 71 -27.82 -4.26 9.62
N MET A 72 -26.69 -4.04 10.29
CA MET A 72 -26.62 -4.01 11.76
C MET A 72 -27.43 -2.84 12.32
N ALA A 73 -27.27 -1.64 11.75
CA ALA A 73 -28.01 -0.45 12.16
C ALA A 73 -29.54 -0.61 12.02
N SER A 74 -30.01 -1.38 11.02
CA SER A 74 -31.44 -1.62 10.84
C SER A 74 -32.06 -2.56 11.89
N HIS A 75 -31.25 -3.20 12.74
CA HIS A 75 -31.71 -4.08 13.82
C HIS A 75 -31.63 -3.40 15.20
N VAL A 76 -31.25 -2.14 15.27
CA VAL A 76 -31.22 -1.37 16.52
C VAL A 76 -32.64 -1.08 16.97
N GLU A 77 -33.01 -1.58 18.15
CA GLU A 77 -34.32 -1.36 18.74
C GLU A 77 -34.38 0.03 19.39
N THR A 78 -35.19 0.93 18.82
CA THR A 78 -35.31 2.31 19.31
C THR A 78 -36.10 2.43 20.62
N TRP A 79 -36.83 1.39 21.00
CA TRP A 79 -37.79 1.38 22.11
C TRP A 79 -37.25 0.68 23.37
N ALA A 80 -36.06 0.07 23.32
CA ALA A 80 -35.43 -0.54 24.50
C ALA A 80 -35.00 0.52 25.52
N ASP A 81 -35.02 0.20 26.81
CA ASP A 81 -34.64 1.11 27.91
C ASP A 81 -33.15 0.94 28.28
N GLU A 82 -32.30 0.87 27.25
CA GLU A 82 -30.85 0.66 27.33
C GLU A 82 -30.08 1.91 26.87
N ASP A 83 -28.80 2.01 27.23
CA ASP A 83 -27.91 3.02 26.67
C ASP A 83 -27.75 2.85 25.16
N GLU A 84 -27.46 3.94 24.46
CA GLU A 84 -27.40 3.96 22.99
C GLU A 84 -26.32 3.01 22.44
N GLU A 85 -25.21 2.88 23.15
CA GLU A 85 -24.11 2.00 22.74
C GLU A 85 -24.50 0.52 22.84
N GLU A 86 -25.13 0.13 23.95
CA GLU A 86 -25.65 -1.22 24.15
C GLU A 86 -26.74 -1.58 23.12
N LYS A 87 -27.63 -0.65 22.79
CA LYS A 87 -28.62 -0.84 21.70
C LYS A 87 -27.95 -1.14 20.36
N ILE A 88 -26.87 -0.42 20.04
CA ILE A 88 -26.10 -0.64 18.80
C ILE A 88 -25.46 -2.03 18.82
N LEU A 89 -24.87 -2.44 19.95
CA LEU A 89 -24.27 -3.76 20.09
C LEU A 89 -25.31 -4.88 19.96
N ASN A 90 -26.46 -4.74 20.63
CA ASN A 90 -27.56 -5.70 20.57
C ASN A 90 -28.15 -5.80 19.16
N GLY A 91 -28.31 -4.67 18.46
CA GLY A 91 -28.71 -4.67 17.06
C GLY A 91 -27.69 -5.38 16.15
N ALA A 92 -26.40 -5.16 16.37
CA ALA A 92 -25.35 -5.86 15.63
C ALA A 92 -25.35 -7.38 15.90
N ILE A 93 -25.51 -7.81 17.15
CA ILE A 93 -25.63 -9.23 17.54
C ILE A 93 -26.87 -9.86 16.86
N ALA A 94 -28.02 -9.19 16.94
CA ALA A 94 -29.26 -9.66 16.31
C ALA A 94 -29.12 -9.81 14.79
N TYR A 95 -28.46 -8.86 14.14
CA TYR A 95 -28.11 -8.97 12.72
C TYR A 95 -27.19 -10.16 12.44
N ILE A 96 -26.14 -10.33 13.26
CA ILE A 96 -25.17 -11.41 13.07
C ILE A 96 -25.85 -12.78 13.16
N GLN A 97 -26.66 -12.98 14.19
CA GLN A 97 -27.37 -14.24 14.42
C GLN A 97 -28.40 -14.57 13.32
N LYS A 98 -29.06 -13.56 12.73
CA LYS A 98 -30.14 -13.77 11.76
C LYS A 98 -29.72 -13.77 10.30
N ARG A 99 -28.70 -12.99 9.93
CA ARG A 99 -28.42 -12.65 8.52
C ARG A 99 -26.93 -12.62 8.15
N ALA A 100 -26.00 -12.88 9.06
CA ALA A 100 -24.58 -12.72 8.74
C ALA A 100 -24.07 -13.68 7.68
N GLU A 101 -24.57 -14.92 7.60
CA GLU A 101 -23.99 -15.95 6.71
C GLU A 101 -23.86 -15.48 5.26
N ARG A 102 -24.91 -14.88 4.70
CA ARG A 102 -24.90 -14.36 3.33
C ARG A 102 -23.92 -13.19 3.16
N THR A 103 -23.83 -12.31 4.15
CA THR A 103 -22.94 -11.14 4.13
C THR A 103 -21.48 -11.55 4.30
N ALA A 104 -21.21 -12.45 5.25
CA ALA A 104 -19.92 -13.07 5.49
C ALA A 104 -19.44 -13.84 4.24
N GLY A 105 -20.33 -14.59 3.57
CA GLY A 105 -20.05 -15.27 2.31
C GLY A 105 -19.51 -14.32 1.22
N ARG A 106 -20.24 -13.23 0.93
CA ARG A 106 -19.80 -12.23 -0.06
C ARG A 106 -18.51 -11.53 0.33
N MET A 107 -18.37 -11.20 1.62
CA MET A 107 -17.19 -10.51 2.12
C MET A 107 -15.96 -11.42 2.08
N ARG A 108 -16.11 -12.71 2.39
CA ARG A 108 -15.07 -13.73 2.27
C ARG A 108 -14.62 -13.90 0.82
N GLU A 109 -15.57 -14.02 -0.11
CA GLU A 109 -15.26 -14.10 -1.55
C GLU A 109 -14.45 -12.87 -1.99
N ALA A 110 -14.91 -11.67 -1.62
CA ALA A 110 -14.23 -10.42 -1.94
C ALA A 110 -12.83 -10.30 -1.31
N LEU A 111 -12.64 -10.81 -0.08
CA LEU A 111 -11.34 -10.82 0.59
C LEU A 111 -10.40 -11.88 0.02
N SER A 112 -10.89 -13.05 -0.38
CA SER A 112 -10.07 -14.12 -0.97
C SER A 112 -9.43 -13.70 -2.30
N ALA A 113 -10.06 -12.78 -3.04
CA ALA A 113 -9.50 -12.19 -4.24
C ALA A 113 -8.26 -11.31 -3.97
N LEU A 114 -8.08 -10.84 -2.72
CA LEU A 114 -6.92 -10.05 -2.31
C LEU A 114 -5.72 -10.89 -1.93
N ASP A 115 -5.90 -12.15 -1.51
CA ASP A 115 -4.83 -13.02 -1.05
C ASP A 115 -3.63 -13.10 -2.01
N PRO A 116 -3.81 -13.40 -3.32
CA PRO A 116 -2.68 -13.43 -4.25
C PRO A 116 -1.99 -12.07 -4.37
N ILE A 117 -2.74 -10.97 -4.29
CA ILE A 117 -2.20 -9.61 -4.37
C ILE A 117 -1.37 -9.28 -3.12
N LEU A 118 -1.87 -9.62 -1.93
CA LEU A 118 -1.17 -9.42 -0.65
C LEU A 118 0.13 -10.22 -0.57
N ILE A 119 0.11 -11.47 -1.07
CA ILE A 119 1.31 -12.31 -1.17
C ILE A 119 2.33 -11.66 -2.13
N GLN A 120 1.87 -11.19 -3.28
CA GLN A 120 2.72 -10.51 -4.25
C GLN A 120 3.33 -9.22 -3.68
N MET A 121 2.53 -8.39 -3.01
CA MET A 121 3.00 -7.16 -2.34
C MET A 121 4.05 -7.47 -1.27
N SER A 122 3.83 -8.50 -0.45
CA SER A 122 4.78 -8.94 0.58
C SER A 122 6.10 -9.42 -0.02
N SER A 123 6.02 -10.20 -1.10
CA SER A 123 7.19 -10.67 -1.84
C SER A 123 7.98 -9.51 -2.45
N LEU A 124 7.29 -8.53 -3.06
CA LEU A 124 7.91 -7.33 -3.62
C LEU A 124 8.53 -6.43 -2.54
N LEU A 125 7.91 -6.36 -1.36
CA LEU A 125 8.46 -5.64 -0.22
C LEU A 125 9.80 -6.25 0.23
N ALA A 126 9.87 -7.58 0.35
CA ALA A 126 11.12 -8.26 0.65
C ALA A 126 12.17 -8.07 -0.47
N LYS A 127 11.76 -8.19 -1.74
CA LYS A 127 12.65 -8.00 -2.90
C LYS A 127 13.19 -6.57 -3.00
N GLY A 128 12.40 -5.56 -2.63
CA GLY A 128 12.81 -4.16 -2.69
C GLY A 128 13.98 -3.80 -1.76
N GLN A 129 14.12 -4.51 -0.64
CA GLN A 129 15.25 -4.35 0.28
C GLN A 129 16.60 -4.63 -0.40
N VAL A 130 16.64 -5.51 -1.41
CA VAL A 130 17.85 -5.84 -2.17
C VAL A 130 18.36 -4.66 -3.00
N PHE A 131 17.46 -3.79 -3.48
CA PHE A 131 17.82 -2.68 -4.37
C PHE A 131 18.35 -1.45 -3.63
N GLN A 132 18.21 -1.39 -2.30
CA GLN A 132 18.71 -0.29 -1.45
C GLN A 132 18.24 1.09 -1.92
N PHE A 133 16.97 1.22 -2.30
CA PHE A 133 16.40 2.52 -2.68
C PHE A 133 16.47 3.49 -1.50
N SER A 134 16.88 4.74 -1.73
CA SER A 134 16.73 5.76 -0.69
C SER A 134 15.25 6.00 -0.41
N HIS A 135 14.91 6.25 0.85
CA HIS A 135 13.53 6.42 1.33
C HIS A 135 12.62 5.19 1.15
N TYR A 136 13.20 3.98 0.96
CA TYR A 136 12.41 2.75 0.82
C TYR A 136 11.47 2.47 2.00
N VAL A 137 11.86 2.87 3.21
CA VAL A 137 11.06 2.74 4.45
C VAL A 137 9.69 3.42 4.32
N GLU A 138 9.58 4.49 3.53
CA GLU A 138 8.30 5.19 3.30
C GLU A 138 7.36 4.35 2.42
N ALA A 139 7.90 3.68 1.40
CA ALA A 139 7.16 2.72 0.58
C ALA A 139 6.73 1.50 1.41
N GLU A 140 7.66 0.92 2.18
CA GLU A 140 7.39 -0.19 3.10
C GLU A 140 6.26 0.15 4.08
N ARG A 141 6.31 1.31 4.74
CA ARG A 141 5.24 1.78 5.63
C ARG A 141 3.91 1.91 4.90
N SER A 142 3.93 2.39 3.66
CA SER A 142 2.71 2.57 2.87
C SER A 142 2.06 1.24 2.52
N ILE A 143 2.87 0.25 2.12
CA ILE A 143 2.42 -1.12 1.84
C ILE A 143 1.90 -1.81 3.10
N HIS A 144 2.59 -1.70 4.23
CA HIS A 144 2.08 -2.21 5.50
C HIS A 144 0.76 -1.54 5.90
N GLY A 145 0.60 -0.24 5.63
CA GLY A 145 -0.66 0.47 5.83
C GLY A 145 -1.80 -0.12 4.99
N LEU A 146 -1.55 -0.44 3.71
CA LEU A 146 -2.52 -1.10 2.84
C LEU A 146 -2.87 -2.51 3.34
N MET A 147 -1.87 -3.32 3.67
CA MET A 147 -2.06 -4.68 4.21
C MET A 147 -2.83 -4.65 5.54
N HIS A 148 -2.57 -3.64 6.39
CA HIS A 148 -3.28 -3.46 7.65
C HIS A 148 -4.79 -3.24 7.43
N GLN A 149 -5.19 -2.50 6.40
CA GLN A 149 -6.61 -2.32 6.08
C GLN A 149 -7.28 -3.64 5.67
N ALA A 150 -6.60 -4.50 4.91
CA ALA A 150 -7.11 -5.84 4.60
C ALA A 150 -7.27 -6.69 5.88
N ASN A 151 -6.31 -6.62 6.81
CA ASN A 151 -6.40 -7.32 8.10
C ASN A 151 -7.56 -6.82 8.97
N ARG A 152 -7.87 -5.51 8.96
CA ARG A 152 -9.05 -4.96 9.65
C ARG A 152 -10.34 -5.55 9.07
N LEU A 153 -10.45 -5.68 7.75
CA LEU A 153 -11.60 -6.28 7.09
C LEU A 153 -11.71 -7.79 7.39
N ASN A 154 -10.60 -8.52 7.38
CA ASN A 154 -10.57 -9.93 7.81
C ASN A 154 -11.00 -10.09 9.27
N SER A 155 -10.60 -9.18 10.15
CA SER A 155 -11.02 -9.19 11.56
C SER A 155 -12.53 -8.95 11.70
N PHE A 156 -13.08 -8.02 10.93
CA PHE A 156 -14.53 -7.81 10.86
C PHE A 156 -15.25 -9.05 10.34
N LEU A 157 -14.75 -9.66 9.26
CA LEU A 157 -15.30 -10.91 8.70
C LEU A 157 -15.35 -12.02 9.77
N ALA A 158 -14.25 -12.24 10.50
CA ALA A 158 -14.18 -13.29 11.51
C ALA A 158 -15.25 -13.15 12.59
N VAL A 159 -15.58 -11.92 13.01
CA VAL A 159 -16.63 -11.68 14.01
C VAL A 159 -18.02 -11.92 13.42
N ILE A 160 -18.31 -11.42 12.22
CA ILE A 160 -19.65 -11.63 11.62
C ILE A 160 -19.88 -13.07 11.22
N ASP A 161 -18.83 -13.82 10.88
CA ASP A 161 -18.90 -15.23 10.49
C ASP A 161 -19.10 -16.18 11.68
N SER A 162 -19.19 -15.65 12.89
CA SER A 162 -19.24 -16.43 14.13
C SER A 162 -20.56 -16.26 14.89
N PRO A 163 -21.72 -16.66 14.33
CA PRO A 163 -23.03 -16.42 14.94
C PRO A 163 -23.22 -17.13 16.30
N SER A 164 -22.46 -18.21 16.54
CA SER A 164 -22.52 -19.05 17.73
C SER A 164 -21.62 -18.59 18.89
N TRP A 165 -20.97 -17.43 18.79
CA TRP A 165 -20.18 -16.89 19.89
C TRP A 165 -21.03 -16.58 21.13
N ASN A 166 -20.41 -16.62 22.31
CA ASN A 166 -21.06 -16.23 23.56
C ASN A 166 -21.14 -14.70 23.66
N TRP A 167 -22.15 -14.11 23.01
CA TRP A 167 -22.35 -12.67 22.95
C TRP A 167 -22.58 -11.99 24.31
N GLY A 168 -22.90 -12.76 25.35
CA GLY A 168 -22.98 -12.24 26.73
C GLY A 168 -21.62 -12.09 27.41
N HIS A 169 -20.55 -12.68 26.87
CA HIS A 169 -19.22 -12.61 27.49
C HIS A 169 -18.59 -11.22 27.30
N PRO A 170 -18.09 -10.55 28.35
CA PRO A 170 -17.64 -9.16 28.27
C PRO A 170 -16.52 -8.93 27.25
N GLU A 171 -15.59 -9.87 27.12
CA GLU A 171 -14.49 -9.78 26.14
C GLU A 171 -14.97 -9.85 24.69
N ILE A 172 -16.03 -10.64 24.41
CA ILE A 172 -16.61 -10.74 23.07
C ILE A 172 -17.34 -9.45 22.72
N ARG A 173 -18.01 -8.83 23.70
CA ARG A 173 -18.67 -7.53 23.51
C ARG A 173 -17.66 -6.41 23.27
N GLU A 174 -16.54 -6.41 24.01
CA GLU A 174 -15.45 -5.47 23.78
C GLU A 174 -14.80 -5.64 22.40
N LEU A 175 -14.62 -6.90 21.96
CA LEU A 175 -14.16 -7.17 20.59
C LEU A 175 -15.16 -6.66 19.55
N LEU A 176 -16.45 -6.93 19.72
CA LEU A 176 -17.50 -6.44 18.83
C LEU A 176 -17.50 -4.91 18.77
N ARG A 177 -17.36 -4.22 19.91
CA ARG A 177 -17.23 -2.76 19.99
C ARG A 177 -16.06 -2.24 19.15
N LYS A 178 -14.86 -2.83 19.32
CA LYS A 178 -13.67 -2.47 18.52
C LYS A 178 -13.88 -2.69 17.03
N ILE A 179 -14.54 -3.77 16.66
CA ILE A 179 -14.82 -4.11 15.26
C ILE A 179 -15.88 -3.19 14.65
N MET A 180 -16.91 -2.82 15.42
CA MET A 180 -17.93 -1.86 15.03
C MET A 180 -17.38 -0.44 14.83
N ALA A 181 -16.29 -0.10 15.52
CA ALA A 181 -15.58 1.16 15.33
C ALA A 181 -14.85 1.26 13.97
N ILE A 182 -14.69 0.16 13.22
CA ILE A 182 -14.09 0.17 11.89
C ILE A 182 -15.01 0.93 10.92
N ASP A 183 -14.53 2.06 10.38
CA ASP A 183 -15.28 2.88 9.43
C ASP A 183 -14.84 2.60 7.96
N PRO A 184 -15.76 2.21 7.06
CA PRO A 184 -15.43 2.02 5.65
C PRO A 184 -14.87 3.28 4.95
N ASP A 185 -15.31 4.48 5.34
CA ASP A 185 -14.82 5.72 4.71
C ASP A 185 -13.42 6.08 5.20
N GLU A 186 -13.09 5.79 6.46
CA GLU A 186 -11.73 5.88 7.00
C GLU A 186 -10.78 4.93 6.25
N ILE A 187 -11.19 3.67 6.05
CA ILE A 187 -10.40 2.69 5.29
C ILE A 187 -10.13 3.22 3.88
N LYS A 188 -11.16 3.70 3.18
CA LYS A 188 -11.03 4.23 1.82
C LYS A 188 -10.06 5.41 1.76
N LEU A 189 -10.13 6.32 2.74
CA LEU A 189 -9.22 7.45 2.86
C LEU A 189 -7.78 6.98 3.09
N SER A 190 -7.57 6.04 4.02
CA SER A 190 -6.24 5.47 4.31
C SER A 190 -5.64 4.78 3.08
N VAL A 191 -6.42 3.98 2.35
CA VAL A 191 -5.98 3.36 1.08
C VAL A 191 -5.54 4.42 0.06
N GLY A 192 -6.33 5.50 -0.09
CA GLY A 192 -5.98 6.60 -1.00
C GLY A 192 -4.69 7.33 -0.61
N GLN A 193 -4.46 7.53 0.69
CA GLN A 193 -3.23 8.15 1.20
C GLN A 193 -2.00 7.28 0.94
N HIS A 194 -2.08 5.99 1.24
CA HIS A 194 -0.96 5.07 1.02
C HIS A 194 -0.67 4.84 -0.47
N ASN A 195 -1.71 4.76 -1.31
CA ASN A 195 -1.52 4.70 -2.77
C ASN A 195 -0.81 5.96 -3.30
N SER A 196 -1.23 7.14 -2.84
CA SER A 196 -0.62 8.41 -3.25
C SER A 196 0.85 8.50 -2.81
N ALA A 197 1.17 8.05 -1.60
CA ALA A 197 2.54 7.98 -1.10
C ALA A 197 3.40 7.00 -1.94
N MET A 198 2.83 5.86 -2.32
CA MET A 198 3.51 4.88 -3.16
C MET A 198 3.81 5.42 -4.58
N ILE A 199 2.84 6.11 -5.20
CA ILE A 199 3.05 6.76 -6.50
C ILE A 199 4.14 7.83 -6.42
N ALA A 200 4.14 8.65 -5.34
CA ALA A 200 5.17 9.65 -5.13
C ALA A 200 6.56 9.01 -4.99
N PHE A 201 6.68 7.93 -4.20
CA PHE A 201 7.91 7.17 -4.08
C PHE A 201 8.40 6.67 -5.45
N VAL A 202 7.53 5.99 -6.22
CA VAL A 202 7.88 5.43 -7.54
C VAL A 202 8.32 6.54 -8.51
N ARG A 203 7.59 7.65 -8.58
CA ARG A 203 7.97 8.81 -9.40
C ARG A 203 9.36 9.32 -9.04
N ASP A 204 9.63 9.52 -7.76
CA ASP A 204 10.91 10.07 -7.29
C ASP A 204 12.06 9.08 -7.60
N ARG A 205 11.81 7.76 -7.56
CA ARG A 205 12.81 6.75 -8.00
C ARG A 205 13.02 6.77 -9.52
N TYR A 206 11.97 6.95 -10.31
CA TYR A 206 12.08 7.08 -11.77
C TYR A 206 12.90 8.32 -12.17
N GLU A 207 12.71 9.43 -11.46
CA GLU A 207 13.54 10.63 -11.63
C GLU A 207 15.01 10.36 -11.29
N ASP A 208 15.31 9.58 -10.25
CA ASP A 208 16.69 9.20 -9.90
C ASP A 208 17.33 8.24 -10.94
N ILE A 209 16.54 7.36 -11.57
CA ILE A 209 17.03 6.37 -12.55
C ILE A 209 17.27 7.00 -13.93
N TYR A 210 16.35 7.85 -14.41
CA TYR A 210 16.38 8.38 -15.78
C TYR A 210 16.65 9.89 -15.86
N GLY A 211 16.54 10.64 -14.76
CA GLY A 211 16.79 12.07 -14.72
C GLY A 211 18.28 12.41 -14.86
N LYS A 212 18.61 13.28 -15.82
CA LYS A 212 19.94 13.91 -15.98
C LYS A 212 20.21 14.95 -14.87
N PRO A 213 21.48 15.30 -14.58
CA PRO A 213 21.93 15.73 -13.25
C PRO A 213 21.29 17.02 -12.77
N ARG A 214 20.87 16.99 -11.49
CA ARG A 214 20.32 18.08 -10.67
C ARG A 214 20.73 19.48 -11.15
N SER A 215 19.86 20.15 -11.90
CA SER A 215 19.77 21.60 -11.87
C SER A 215 18.96 22.01 -10.62
N ARG A 216 19.71 22.22 -9.54
CA ARG A 216 19.36 22.93 -8.28
C ARG A 216 18.35 22.25 -7.32
N PRO A 217 18.58 22.39 -5.99
CA PRO A 217 17.62 21.96 -5.00
C PRO A 217 16.36 22.83 -5.11
N LYS A 218 15.20 22.22 -5.34
CA LYS A 218 13.92 22.87 -5.04
C LYS A 218 13.90 23.09 -3.53
N ARG A 219 13.89 24.36 -3.15
CA ARG A 219 13.63 24.83 -1.79
C ARG A 219 12.53 24.01 -1.14
N SER A 220 12.75 23.68 0.13
CA SER A 220 11.80 23.15 1.09
C SER A 220 10.50 23.95 1.12
N GLY A 221 9.61 23.71 0.17
CA GLY A 221 8.21 24.03 0.24
C GLY A 221 7.53 22.86 0.92
N TRP A 222 7.58 22.83 2.25
CA TRP A 222 6.59 22.13 3.05
C TRP A 222 5.21 22.50 2.48
N TRP A 223 4.56 21.57 1.80
CA TRP A 223 3.14 21.68 1.53
C TRP A 223 2.42 21.15 2.78
N PRO A 224 1.79 22.00 3.61
CA PRO A 224 0.69 21.49 4.39
C PRO A 224 -0.44 21.28 3.38
N LEU A 225 -0.70 20.03 3.01
CA LEU A 225 -2.01 19.63 2.50
C LEU A 225 -3.01 19.88 3.63
N ARG A 226 -3.41 21.15 3.75
CA ARG A 226 -4.48 21.64 4.59
C ARG A 226 -5.76 21.13 3.94
N TRP A 227 -6.05 19.85 4.15
CA TRP A 227 -7.39 19.31 3.95
C TRP A 227 -8.32 20.18 4.79
N ARG A 228 -9.11 21.01 4.11
CA ARG A 228 -10.21 21.77 4.69
C ARG A 228 -11.08 20.77 5.45
N ARG A 229 -11.00 20.79 6.79
CA ARG A 229 -12.12 20.34 7.62
C ARG A 229 -13.28 21.24 7.23
N GLY A 230 -14.26 20.67 6.54
CA GLY A 230 -15.60 21.25 6.53
C GLY A 230 -16.08 21.25 7.97
N THR A 231 -15.97 22.39 8.63
CA THR A 231 -16.70 22.66 9.88
C THR A 231 -18.17 22.58 9.53
N ALA A 232 -18.83 21.52 9.98
CA ALA A 232 -20.26 21.45 10.09
C ALA A 232 -20.72 22.68 10.90
N ARG A 233 -21.53 23.52 10.25
CA ARG A 233 -22.15 24.68 10.87
C ARG A 233 -23.40 24.15 11.57
N THR A 234 -23.31 23.92 12.87
CA THR A 234 -24.49 23.91 13.72
C THR A 234 -25.13 25.30 13.62
N LYS A 235 -26.35 25.36 13.09
CA LYS A 235 -27.29 26.43 13.38
C LYS A 235 -28.39 25.80 14.22
N GLU A 236 -28.22 25.91 15.53
CA GLU A 236 -29.36 26.09 16.41
C GLU A 236 -29.83 27.54 16.27
N LEU A 237 -31.14 27.73 16.20
CA LEU A 237 -31.97 28.72 16.90
C LEU A 237 -33.19 29.05 16.04
N GLY A 238 -34.36 28.66 16.53
CA GLY A 238 -35.69 28.93 15.99
C GLY A 238 -36.64 27.78 16.22
#